data_AF-A0A078IRB7-F1
#
_entry.id   AF-A0A078IRB7-F1
#
_cell.length_a   1.000
_cell.length_b   1.000
_cell.length_c   1.000
_cell.angle_alpha   90.00
_cell.angle_beta   90.00
_cell.angle_gamma   90.00
#
_symmetry.space_group_name_H-M   'P 1'
#
loop_
_entity.id
_entity.type
_entity.pdbx_description
1 polymer ?
#
loop_
_entity_poly.entity_id
_entity_poly.type
_entity_poly.pdbx_seq_one_letter_code
_entity_poly.pdbx_strand_id
1 'polypeptide(L)'
;MQRLVASCSKLANTRYVRNPSLPNPNLCDVFISHRKIDTKKTISGLLHDHFTRLHLNSFLDSKSLKPGDRLLFEVNAAIRECSVGIAVFSPRYCDSYFCLHELMRLMENKKRIIPIFCNVKPSELCVKDDRTRPAAEIRRLQLALEEAKYTVGLTFDTSNGDWSEFLTMASDAVIDNLLDVEQGRLRSINPHVQEHICVEQPDRKSAPPPEKRLRVDKKVESTSEAYPSPQNQSTSSLDQTALRFTGERDSDTESHTAEHTQNFEQQPTPNTPRRTCS
;
A
#
# COMPACT_ATOMS: atom_id res chain seq x y z
N MET A 1 2.85 -1.43 -22.22
CA MET A 1 2.64 0.03 -22.34
C MET A 1 3.31 0.69 -21.14
N GLN A 2 4.21 1.64 -21.35
CA GLN A 2 4.76 2.44 -20.26
C GLN A 2 3.69 3.47 -19.84
N ARG A 3 3.40 3.59 -18.53
CA ARG A 3 2.63 4.72 -18.01
C ARG A 3 3.60 5.84 -17.64
N LEU A 4 3.29 7.04 -18.12
CA LEU A 4 4.11 8.24 -17.93
C LEU A 4 4.21 8.56 -16.44
N VAL A 5 5.43 8.76 -15.93
CA VAL A 5 5.63 9.31 -14.59
C VAL A 5 5.19 10.78 -14.60
N ALA A 6 4.28 11.15 -13.69
CA ALA A 6 3.98 12.55 -13.45
C ALA A 6 5.17 13.18 -12.72
N SER A 7 5.79 14.20 -13.31
CA SER A 7 6.90 14.92 -12.68
C SER A 7 6.35 15.82 -11.56
N CYS A 8 6.24 15.26 -10.35
CA CYS A 8 6.02 16.06 -9.15
C CYS A 8 7.33 16.75 -8.79
N SER A 9 7.46 18.03 -9.17
CA SER A 9 8.67 18.83 -8.98
C SER A 9 8.32 20.26 -8.50
N LYS A 10 7.31 20.38 -7.64
CA LYS A 10 6.74 21.67 -7.20
C LYS A 10 6.42 21.80 -5.70
N LEU A 11 6.56 20.75 -4.89
CA LEU A 11 6.23 20.78 -3.46
C LEU A 11 7.45 20.89 -2.52
N ALA A 12 8.67 20.89 -3.07
CA ALA A 12 9.92 21.04 -2.33
C ALA A 12 10.01 22.42 -1.62
N ASN A 13 9.58 22.46 -0.36
CA ASN A 13 9.47 23.56 0.63
C ASN A 13 8.05 24.02 1.00
N THR A 14 6.98 23.48 0.43
CA THR A 14 5.62 23.73 0.97
C THR A 14 5.43 22.99 2.29
N ARG A 15 5.58 23.70 3.41
CA ARG A 15 5.18 23.21 4.74
C ARG A 15 3.68 22.89 4.72
N TYR A 16 3.33 21.62 4.85
CA TYR A 16 1.94 21.22 5.06
C TYR A 16 1.40 21.89 6.34
N VAL A 17 0.25 22.55 6.21
CA VAL A 17 -0.49 23.17 7.31
C VAL A 17 -1.90 22.61 7.27
N ARG A 18 -2.22 21.75 8.24
CA ARG A 18 -3.55 21.14 8.41
C ARG A 18 -4.63 22.22 8.42
N ASN A 19 -5.69 22.04 7.63
CA ASN A 19 -6.74 23.04 7.48
C ASN A 19 -7.52 23.25 8.80
N PRO A 20 -7.48 24.45 9.41
CA PRO A 20 -8.09 24.70 10.72
C PRO A 20 -9.63 24.72 10.70
N SER A 21 -10.26 24.72 9.52
CA SER A 21 -11.72 24.63 9.39
C SER A 21 -12.26 23.19 9.49
N LEU A 22 -11.39 22.17 9.53
CA LEU A 22 -11.81 20.77 9.63
C LEU A 22 -12.22 20.40 11.08
N PRO A 23 -13.48 20.00 11.32
CA PRO A 23 -13.90 19.49 12.62
C PRO A 23 -13.21 18.15 12.92
N ASN A 24 -12.88 17.92 14.19
CA ASN A 24 -12.20 16.73 14.70
C ASN A 24 -10.90 16.40 13.94
N PRO A 25 -9.85 17.25 14.04
CA PRO A 25 -8.59 17.01 13.34
C PRO A 25 -7.97 15.67 13.77
N ASN A 26 -7.46 14.93 12.79
CA ASN A 26 -6.75 13.67 13.03
C ASN A 26 -5.54 13.92 13.95
N LEU A 27 -5.39 13.11 14.99
CA LEU A 27 -4.30 13.25 15.97
C LEU A 27 -2.94 12.80 15.39
N CYS A 28 -2.99 11.89 14.41
CA CYS A 28 -1.85 11.37 13.67
C CYS A 28 -1.99 11.73 12.19
N ASP A 29 -0.93 12.24 11.56
CA ASP A 29 -0.91 12.47 10.11
C ASP A 29 -0.50 11.18 9.38
N VAL A 30 0.52 10.47 9.88
CA VAL A 30 1.15 9.33 9.20
C VAL A 30 1.36 8.12 10.13
N PHE A 31 0.76 6.97 9.85
CA PHE A 31 1.09 5.70 10.52
C PHE A 31 2.13 4.92 9.72
N ILE A 32 3.28 4.57 10.31
CA ILE A 32 4.35 3.81 9.65
C ILE A 32 4.35 2.36 10.17
N SER A 33 3.76 1.44 9.42
CA SER A 33 3.90 0.00 9.66
C SER A 33 5.20 -0.51 9.04
N HIS A 34 6.02 -1.20 9.82
CA HIS A 34 7.34 -1.65 9.36
C HIS A 34 7.87 -2.87 10.11
N ARG A 35 8.73 -3.67 9.47
CA ARG A 35 9.42 -4.77 10.17
C ARG A 35 10.59 -4.23 10.98
N LYS A 36 10.36 -3.95 12.27
CA LYS A 36 11.34 -3.34 13.20
C LYS A 36 12.78 -3.90 13.13
N ILE A 37 12.93 -5.22 13.02
CA ILE A 37 14.24 -5.90 12.94
C ILE A 37 14.97 -5.71 11.60
N ASP A 38 14.26 -5.29 10.55
CA ASP A 38 14.83 -4.94 9.25
C ASP A 38 15.10 -3.43 9.17
N THR A 39 14.16 -2.59 9.65
CA THR A 39 14.11 -1.17 9.25
C THR A 39 14.12 -0.12 10.36
N LYS A 40 14.11 -0.46 11.67
CA LYS A 40 14.03 0.57 12.73
C LYS A 40 15.23 1.52 12.79
N LYS A 41 16.45 1.00 12.64
CA LYS A 41 17.69 1.81 12.69
C LYS A 41 18.12 2.34 11.31
N THR A 42 17.25 2.20 10.29
CA THR A 42 17.51 2.61 8.91
C THR A 42 16.29 3.39 8.39
N ILE A 43 15.68 2.95 7.29
CA ILE A 43 14.65 3.68 6.53
C ILE A 43 13.46 4.17 7.37
N SER A 44 12.92 3.36 8.29
CA SER A 44 11.70 3.73 9.02
C SER A 44 11.95 4.72 10.15
N GLY A 45 13.15 4.70 10.75
CA GLY A 45 13.60 5.75 11.67
C GLY A 45 13.86 7.06 10.93
N LEU A 46 14.57 6.99 9.81
CA LEU A 46 14.88 8.17 8.98
C LEU A 46 13.61 8.85 8.45
N LEU A 47 12.59 8.08 8.03
CA LEU A 47 11.26 8.60 7.65
C LEU A 47 10.57 9.33 8.81
N HIS A 48 10.44 8.68 9.97
CA HIS A 48 9.84 9.27 11.17
C HIS A 48 10.50 10.61 11.58
N ASP A 49 11.83 10.62 11.60
CA ASP A 49 12.59 11.80 11.99
C ASP A 49 12.52 12.91 10.92
N HIS A 50 12.39 12.54 9.64
CA HIS A 50 12.16 13.49 8.55
C HIS A 50 10.76 14.11 8.64
N PHE A 51 9.71 13.32 8.83
CA PHE A 51 8.35 13.81 9.02
C PHE A 51 8.23 14.69 10.27
N THR A 52 8.95 14.37 11.35
CA THR A 52 9.04 15.22 12.54
C THR A 52 9.65 16.60 12.21
N ARG A 53 10.71 16.67 11.40
CA ARG A 53 11.27 17.95 10.91
C ARG A 53 10.29 18.73 10.03
N LEU A 54 9.45 18.04 9.25
CA LEU A 54 8.36 18.64 8.48
C LEU A 54 7.13 19.04 9.32
N HIS A 55 7.13 18.78 10.63
CA HIS A 55 6.01 19.01 11.56
C HIS A 55 4.78 18.13 11.27
N LEU A 56 4.97 16.95 10.69
CA LEU A 56 3.95 15.92 10.51
C LEU A 56 3.96 14.97 11.71
N ASN A 57 2.80 14.78 12.35
CA ASN A 57 2.66 13.84 13.47
C ASN A 57 2.71 12.40 12.95
N SER A 58 3.90 11.79 12.89
CA SER A 58 4.05 10.39 12.48
C SER A 58 4.08 9.42 13.67
N PHE A 59 3.27 8.36 13.62
CA PHE A 59 3.36 7.22 14.52
C PHE A 59 4.23 6.14 13.88
N LEU A 60 5.46 5.97 14.38
CA LEU A 60 6.33 4.85 14.01
C LEU A 60 6.01 3.64 14.89
N ASP A 61 5.41 2.58 14.34
CA ASP A 61 5.13 1.40 15.16
C ASP A 61 6.43 0.76 15.64
N SER A 62 6.62 0.72 16.95
CA SER A 62 7.89 0.31 17.54
C SER A 62 7.95 -1.17 17.91
N LYS A 63 7.04 -2.03 17.42
CA LYS A 63 6.80 -3.35 18.01
C LYS A 63 7.86 -4.39 17.67
N SER A 64 8.45 -4.89 18.75
CA SER A 64 8.98 -6.25 18.88
C SER A 64 8.76 -6.67 20.34
N LEU A 65 7.61 -6.29 20.89
CA LEU A 65 7.29 -6.38 22.32
C LEU A 65 6.28 -7.51 22.53
N LYS A 66 6.28 -8.07 23.75
CA LYS A 66 5.54 -9.29 24.07
C LYS A 66 4.03 -9.10 23.88
N PRO A 67 3.28 -10.15 23.47
CA PRO A 67 1.83 -10.04 23.24
C PRO A 67 1.04 -9.54 24.45
N GLY A 68 -0.03 -8.80 24.19
CA GLY A 68 -0.99 -8.34 25.20
C GLY A 68 -2.00 -7.33 24.63
N ASP A 69 -3.26 -7.41 25.05
CA ASP A 69 -4.39 -6.76 24.36
C ASP A 69 -4.29 -5.23 24.32
N ARG A 70 -3.71 -4.60 25.35
CA ARG A 70 -3.53 -3.14 25.42
C ARG A 70 -2.67 -2.61 24.26
N LEU A 71 -1.63 -3.35 23.85
CA LEU A 71 -0.76 -2.96 22.74
C LEU A 71 -1.43 -3.12 21.37
N LEU A 72 -2.42 -4.01 21.26
CA LEU A 72 -3.29 -4.07 20.08
C LEU A 72 -4.30 -2.92 20.09
N PHE A 73 -4.86 -2.56 21.24
CA PHE A 73 -5.77 -1.41 21.35
C PHE A 73 -5.11 -0.10 20.92
N GLU A 74 -3.90 0.19 21.40
CA GLU A 74 -3.16 1.43 21.09
C GLU A 74 -2.86 1.60 19.60
N VAL A 75 -2.41 0.54 18.90
CA VAL A 75 -2.20 0.61 17.45
C VAL A 75 -3.50 0.65 16.66
N ASN A 76 -4.53 -0.08 17.07
CA ASN A 76 -5.85 0.06 16.43
C ASN A 76 -6.42 1.47 16.64
N ALA A 77 -6.07 2.18 17.73
CA ALA A 77 -6.36 3.60 17.88
C ALA A 77 -5.51 4.46 16.94
N ALA A 78 -4.19 4.32 16.93
CA ALA A 78 -3.31 5.08 16.03
C ALA A 78 -3.66 4.89 14.54
N ILE A 79 -4.11 3.71 14.13
CA ILE A 79 -4.62 3.43 12.77
C ILE A 79 -5.97 4.13 12.52
N ARG A 80 -6.89 4.17 13.49
CA ARG A 80 -8.15 4.94 13.33
C ARG A 80 -7.87 6.44 13.23
N GLU A 81 -6.95 6.96 14.03
CA GLU A 81 -6.64 8.39 14.12
C GLU A 81 -5.63 8.89 13.06
N CYS A 82 -5.02 8.02 12.24
CA CYS A 82 -4.10 8.45 11.18
C CYS A 82 -4.82 8.95 9.92
N SER A 83 -4.25 9.92 9.21
CA SER A 83 -4.72 10.31 7.87
C SER A 83 -4.20 9.35 6.79
N VAL A 84 -2.89 9.08 6.79
CA VAL A 84 -2.18 8.28 5.78
C VAL A 84 -1.44 7.13 6.47
N GLY A 85 -1.38 5.97 5.82
CA GLY A 85 -0.53 4.84 6.20
C GLY A 85 0.67 4.69 5.27
N ILE A 86 1.81 4.30 5.81
CA ILE A 86 2.99 3.86 5.07
C ILE A 86 3.24 2.40 5.43
N ALA A 87 3.39 1.54 4.42
CA ALA A 87 3.75 0.14 4.58
C ALA A 87 5.19 -0.08 4.09
N VAL A 88 6.16 -0.11 5.00
CA VAL A 88 7.58 -0.30 4.66
C VAL A 88 7.90 -1.78 4.53
N PHE A 89 7.52 -2.33 3.37
CA PHE A 89 7.84 -3.69 2.98
C PHE A 89 9.35 -3.90 2.95
N SER A 90 9.76 -5.03 3.49
CA SER A 90 11.15 -5.40 3.81
C SER A 90 11.24 -6.93 3.90
N PRO A 91 12.44 -7.55 3.81
CA PRO A 91 12.58 -8.98 3.57
C PRO A 91 11.82 -9.90 4.54
N ARG A 92 11.62 -9.49 5.80
CA ARG A 92 10.88 -10.26 6.81
C ARG A 92 9.56 -9.60 7.21
N TYR A 93 9.01 -8.68 6.41
CA TYR A 93 7.71 -8.03 6.70
C TYR A 93 6.58 -9.05 6.80
N CYS A 94 6.45 -9.95 5.82
CA CYS A 94 5.42 -10.98 5.80
C CYS A 94 5.63 -12.10 6.83
N ASP A 95 6.83 -12.19 7.44
CA ASP A 95 7.09 -13.06 8.61
C ASP A 95 6.59 -12.44 9.93
N SER A 96 5.83 -11.34 9.88
CA SER A 96 5.24 -10.68 11.05
C SER A 96 3.73 -10.65 10.92
N TYR A 97 3.05 -11.44 11.76
CA TYR A 97 1.59 -11.34 11.90
C TYR A 97 1.16 -9.90 12.22
N PHE A 98 1.89 -9.19 13.10
CA PHE A 98 1.54 -7.81 13.47
C PHE A 98 1.63 -6.84 12.30
N CYS A 99 2.67 -6.92 11.46
CA CYS A 99 2.81 -6.03 10.29
C CYS A 99 1.74 -6.34 9.23
N LEU A 100 1.43 -7.62 8.98
CA LEU A 100 0.33 -8.02 8.10
C LEU A 100 -1.04 -7.59 8.66
N HIS A 101 -1.26 -7.68 9.98
CA HIS A 101 -2.49 -7.23 10.63
C HIS A 101 -2.62 -5.71 10.56
N GLU A 102 -1.55 -4.95 10.78
CA GLU A 102 -1.54 -3.48 10.61
C GLU A 102 -1.90 -3.05 9.20
N LEU A 103 -1.32 -3.69 8.17
CA LEU A 103 -1.68 -3.45 6.77
C LEU A 103 -3.16 -3.72 6.50
N MET A 104 -3.66 -4.87 6.96
CA MET A 104 -5.09 -5.23 6.88
C MET A 104 -5.96 -4.20 7.59
N ARG A 105 -5.55 -3.69 8.77
CA ARG A 105 -6.30 -2.69 9.53
C ARG A 105 -6.30 -1.31 8.86
N LEU A 106 -5.20 -0.89 8.24
CA LEU A 106 -5.17 0.34 7.43
C LEU A 106 -6.19 0.27 6.29
N MET A 107 -6.31 -0.89 5.62
CA MET A 107 -7.28 -1.11 4.54
C MET A 107 -8.72 -1.26 5.04
N GLU A 108 -8.97 -2.01 6.12
CA GLU A 108 -10.30 -2.09 6.75
C GLU A 108 -10.81 -0.71 7.19
N ASN A 109 -9.90 0.19 7.60
CA ASN A 109 -10.21 1.59 7.96
C ASN A 109 -10.12 2.56 6.76
N LYS A 110 -10.03 2.05 5.51
CA LYS A 110 -10.02 2.80 4.25
C LYS A 110 -8.99 3.93 4.18
N LYS A 111 -7.82 3.73 4.78
CA LYS A 111 -6.73 4.72 4.79
C LYS A 111 -6.06 4.80 3.43
N ARG A 112 -5.59 5.99 3.04
CA ARG A 112 -4.60 6.15 1.97
C ARG A 112 -3.35 5.38 2.38
N ILE A 113 -2.83 4.49 1.54
CA ILE A 113 -1.63 3.69 1.82
C ILE A 113 -0.56 3.98 0.77
N ILE A 114 0.64 4.30 1.25
CA ILE A 114 1.85 4.46 0.43
C ILE A 114 2.74 3.25 0.70
N PRO A 115 2.82 2.26 -0.20
CA PRO A 115 3.73 1.14 -0.05
C PRO A 115 5.16 1.59 -0.37
N ILE A 116 6.12 1.17 0.45
CA ILE A 116 7.54 1.41 0.24
C ILE A 116 8.27 0.07 0.25
N PHE A 117 8.77 -0.33 -0.92
CA PHE A 117 9.47 -1.60 -1.14
C PHE A 117 10.97 -1.40 -0.89
N CYS A 118 11.40 -1.68 0.35
CA CYS A 118 12.78 -1.54 0.79
C CYS A 118 13.54 -2.86 0.63
N ASN A 119 14.47 -2.92 -0.34
CA ASN A 119 15.29 -4.10 -0.64
C ASN A 119 14.48 -5.39 -0.93
N VAL A 120 13.25 -5.25 -1.45
CA VAL A 120 12.35 -6.34 -1.87
C VAL A 120 11.58 -5.94 -3.13
N LYS A 121 11.16 -6.92 -3.94
CA LYS A 121 10.18 -6.75 -5.02
C LYS A 121 8.77 -7.16 -4.51
N PRO A 122 7.69 -6.61 -5.08
CA PRO A 122 6.32 -7.02 -4.73
C PRO A 122 6.07 -8.53 -4.87
N SER A 123 6.76 -9.20 -5.81
CA SER A 123 6.68 -10.65 -6.02
C SER A 123 7.26 -11.52 -4.90
N GLU A 124 8.13 -10.96 -4.05
CA GLU A 124 8.78 -11.66 -2.94
C GLU A 124 7.92 -11.61 -1.65
N LEU A 125 6.83 -10.85 -1.67
CA LEU A 125 5.90 -10.67 -0.56
C LEU A 125 4.71 -11.64 -0.69
N CYS A 126 4.60 -12.57 0.26
CA CYS A 126 3.49 -13.53 0.34
C CYS A 126 3.07 -13.80 1.80
N VAL A 127 1.75 -13.96 2.03
CA VAL A 127 1.23 -14.38 3.35
C VAL A 127 1.33 -15.89 3.48
N LYS A 128 2.10 -16.35 4.48
CA LYS A 128 2.24 -17.77 4.82
C LYS A 128 1.00 -18.25 5.59
N ASP A 129 0.35 -19.28 5.05
CA ASP A 129 -0.68 -20.05 5.74
C ASP A 129 -0.04 -21.26 6.43
N ASP A 130 0.05 -21.19 7.75
CA ASP A 130 0.55 -22.23 8.65
C ASP A 130 -0.59 -23.07 9.25
N ARG A 131 -1.83 -22.83 8.82
CA ARG A 131 -3.08 -23.43 9.35
C ARG A 131 -3.35 -23.16 10.84
N THR A 132 -2.62 -22.25 11.48
CA THR A 132 -2.83 -21.87 12.90
C THR A 132 -3.97 -20.87 13.09
N ARG A 133 -4.34 -20.15 12.03
CA ARG A 133 -5.28 -19.02 12.04
C ARG A 133 -6.52 -19.33 11.20
N PRO A 134 -7.69 -18.73 11.48
CA PRO A 134 -8.90 -18.95 10.68
C PRO A 134 -8.69 -18.59 9.22
N ALA A 135 -9.10 -19.45 8.28
CA ALA A 135 -8.93 -19.22 6.85
C ALA A 135 -9.60 -17.92 6.34
N ALA A 136 -10.59 -17.39 7.06
CA ALA A 136 -11.19 -16.09 6.79
C ALA A 136 -10.27 -14.90 7.13
N GLU A 137 -9.40 -15.04 8.13
CA GLU A 137 -8.37 -14.05 8.47
C GLU A 137 -7.22 -14.13 7.46
N ILE A 138 -6.72 -15.33 7.16
CA ILE A 138 -5.69 -15.57 6.13
C ILE A 138 -6.06 -14.86 4.82
N ARG A 139 -7.32 -15.02 4.36
CA ARG A 139 -7.81 -14.35 3.14
C ARG A 139 -7.82 -12.82 3.21
N ARG A 140 -8.07 -12.21 4.38
CA ARG A 140 -7.99 -10.74 4.54
C ARG A 140 -6.54 -10.25 4.50
N LEU A 141 -5.63 -10.96 5.17
CA LEU A 141 -4.19 -10.66 5.14
C LEU A 141 -3.64 -10.78 3.71
N GLN A 142 -4.06 -11.82 2.97
CA GLN A 142 -3.68 -12.03 1.56
C GLN A 142 -4.21 -10.91 0.67
N LEU A 143 -5.51 -10.59 0.75
CA LEU A 143 -6.12 -9.50 -0.03
C LEU A 143 -5.42 -8.16 0.24
N ALA A 144 -5.18 -7.84 1.51
CA ALA A 144 -4.53 -6.58 1.89
C ALA A 144 -3.08 -6.47 1.39
N LEU A 145 -2.34 -7.58 1.39
CA LEU A 145 -0.99 -7.61 0.83
C LEU A 145 -1.02 -7.47 -0.70
N GLU A 146 -1.96 -8.11 -1.40
CA GLU A 146 -2.05 -8.08 -2.86
C GLU A 146 -2.52 -6.71 -3.38
N GLU A 147 -3.44 -6.04 -2.69
CA GLU A 147 -3.85 -4.67 -2.98
C GLU A 147 -2.68 -3.68 -2.78
N ALA A 148 -1.90 -3.86 -1.71
CA ALA A 148 -0.75 -3.01 -1.42
C ALA A 148 0.42 -3.23 -2.41
N LYS A 149 0.59 -4.45 -2.93
CA LYS A 149 1.62 -4.81 -3.93
C LYS A 149 1.45 -4.10 -5.27
N TYR A 150 0.22 -3.72 -5.64
CA TYR A 150 -0.09 -3.02 -6.91
C TYR A 150 -0.61 -1.60 -6.72
N THR A 151 -0.67 -1.11 -5.48
CA THR A 151 -0.85 0.32 -5.19
C THR A 151 0.41 1.09 -5.59
N VAL A 152 0.24 2.30 -6.14
CA VAL A 152 1.39 3.15 -6.53
C VAL A 152 2.17 3.54 -5.27
N GLY A 153 3.49 3.34 -5.31
CA GLY A 153 4.38 3.62 -4.18
C GLY A 153 5.85 3.66 -4.61
N LEU A 154 6.74 3.56 -3.62
CA LEU A 154 8.16 3.84 -3.78
C LEU A 154 9.00 2.56 -3.69
N THR A 155 10.11 2.50 -4.41
CA THR A 155 11.12 1.44 -4.32
C THR A 155 12.43 2.02 -3.79
N PHE A 156 13.08 1.37 -2.85
CA PHE A 156 14.35 1.84 -2.30
C PHE A 156 15.35 0.70 -2.05
N ASP A 157 16.61 0.91 -2.44
CA ASP A 157 17.75 0.06 -2.10
C ASP A 157 18.63 0.79 -1.09
N THR A 158 18.67 0.32 0.15
CA THR A 158 19.50 0.91 1.22
C THR A 158 21.00 0.83 0.97
N SER A 159 21.45 0.04 -0.01
CA SER A 159 22.87 -0.11 -0.37
C SER A 159 23.38 1.00 -1.30
N ASN A 160 22.51 1.50 -2.19
CA ASN A 160 22.91 2.36 -3.33
C ASN A 160 22.01 3.58 -3.56
N GLY A 161 20.84 3.67 -2.91
CA GLY A 161 19.84 4.71 -3.18
C GLY A 161 20.16 6.08 -2.59
N ASP A 162 19.76 7.14 -3.30
CA ASP A 162 19.84 8.51 -2.79
C ASP A 162 18.81 8.72 -1.67
N TRP A 163 19.29 8.88 -0.44
CA TRP A 163 18.47 9.11 0.73
C TRP A 163 17.75 10.46 0.73
N SER A 164 18.30 11.49 0.07
CA SER A 164 17.67 12.80 -0.04
C SER A 164 16.52 12.77 -1.03
N GLU A 165 16.74 12.23 -2.23
CA GLU A 165 15.70 12.04 -3.25
C GLU A 165 14.56 11.17 -2.70
N PHE A 166 14.89 10.03 -2.08
CA PHE A 166 13.90 9.15 -1.47
C PHE A 166 13.07 9.84 -0.37
N LEU A 167 13.70 10.61 0.53
CA LEU A 167 12.97 11.30 1.60
C LEU A 167 12.11 12.45 1.07
N THR A 168 12.53 13.13 -0.01
CA THR A 168 11.69 14.09 -0.74
C THR A 168 10.49 13.39 -1.37
N MET A 169 10.69 12.33 -2.15
CA MET A 169 9.61 11.55 -2.78
C MET A 169 8.62 10.98 -1.76
N ALA A 170 9.09 10.50 -0.61
CA ALA A 170 8.25 10.01 0.47
C ALA A 170 7.44 11.14 1.13
N SER A 171 8.00 12.34 1.22
CA SER A 171 7.33 13.51 1.81
C SER A 171 6.30 14.10 0.86
N ASP A 172 6.62 14.27 -0.42
CA ASP A 172 5.67 14.74 -1.44
C ASP A 172 4.48 13.78 -1.55
N ALA A 173 4.72 12.47 -1.64
CA ALA A 173 3.65 11.46 -1.68
C ALA A 173 2.77 11.48 -0.42
N VAL A 174 3.33 11.74 0.76
CA VAL A 174 2.57 11.91 2.01
C VAL A 174 1.74 13.19 1.99
N ILE A 175 2.32 14.32 1.57
CA ILE A 175 1.65 15.62 1.54
C ILE A 175 0.50 15.62 0.53
N ASP A 176 0.70 15.06 -0.67
CA ASP A 176 -0.36 14.86 -1.66
C ASP A 176 -1.53 14.06 -1.08
N ASN A 177 -1.25 12.93 -0.41
CA ASN A 177 -2.29 12.09 0.20
C ASN A 177 -2.98 12.76 1.41
N LEU A 178 -2.27 13.63 2.16
CA LEU A 178 -2.87 14.42 3.23
C LEU A 178 -3.85 15.47 2.68
N LEU A 179 -3.44 16.22 1.65
CA LEU A 179 -4.28 17.22 0.98
C LEU A 179 -5.53 16.59 0.36
N ASP A 180 -5.39 15.40 -0.25
CA ASP A 180 -6.50 14.59 -0.77
C ASP A 180 -7.51 14.21 0.33
N VAL A 181 -7.02 13.79 1.51
CA VAL A 181 -7.85 13.44 2.66
C VAL A 181 -8.57 14.68 3.23
N GLU A 182 -7.90 15.82 3.32
CA GLU A 182 -8.53 17.08 3.74
C GLU A 182 -9.61 17.53 2.75
N GLN A 183 -9.32 17.51 1.44
CA GLN A 183 -10.28 17.89 0.40
C GLN A 183 -11.49 16.94 0.38
N GLY A 184 -11.28 15.64 0.58
CA GLY A 184 -12.35 14.65 0.73
C GLY A 184 -13.24 14.91 1.95
N ARG A 185 -12.66 15.35 3.07
CA ARG A 185 -13.43 15.75 4.27
C ARG A 185 -14.22 17.04 4.01
N LEU A 186 -13.62 18.06 3.41
CA LEU A 186 -14.29 19.33 3.09
C LEU A 186 -15.50 19.13 2.17
N ARG A 187 -15.37 18.32 1.10
CA ARG A 187 -16.49 17.94 0.23
C ARG A 187 -17.60 17.20 0.98
N SER A 188 -17.24 16.37 1.95
CA SER A 188 -18.21 15.61 2.78
C SER A 188 -18.97 16.51 3.77
N ILE A 189 -18.36 17.63 4.21
CA ILE A 189 -18.97 18.61 5.12
C ILE A 189 -19.84 19.62 4.35
N ASN A 190 -19.40 20.04 3.17
CA ASN A 190 -20.05 21.06 2.34
C ASN A 190 -20.53 20.47 0.99
N PRO A 191 -21.47 19.50 0.97
CA PRO A 191 -21.92 18.85 -0.26
C PRO A 191 -22.67 19.77 -1.25
N HIS A 192 -23.03 20.99 -0.83
CA HIS A 192 -23.66 22.00 -1.68
C HIS A 192 -22.68 23.00 -2.31
N VAL A 193 -21.39 22.97 -1.98
CA VAL A 193 -20.37 23.76 -2.71
C VAL A 193 -19.94 22.98 -3.95
N GLN A 194 -20.91 22.85 -4.88
CA GLN A 194 -20.60 22.50 -6.26
C GLN A 194 -19.78 23.64 -6.86
N GLU A 195 -18.70 23.32 -7.58
CA GLU A 195 -17.89 24.34 -8.24
C GLU A 195 -18.70 25.05 -9.34
N HIS A 196 -19.16 26.27 -9.04
CA HIS A 196 -19.47 27.27 -10.06
C HIS A 196 -18.15 27.76 -10.69
N ILE A 197 -17.47 26.86 -11.43
CA ILE A 197 -16.55 27.28 -12.47
C ILE A 197 -17.42 27.94 -13.54
N CYS A 198 -17.47 29.27 -13.49
CA CYS A 198 -17.97 30.08 -14.58
C CYS A 198 -17.03 29.90 -15.77
N VAL A 199 -17.31 28.89 -16.60
CA VAL A 199 -16.82 28.85 -17.97
C VAL A 199 -17.47 30.02 -18.69
N GLU A 200 -16.76 31.14 -18.79
CA GLU A 200 -17.13 32.23 -19.67
C GLU A 200 -17.18 31.69 -21.10
N GLN A 201 -18.40 31.41 -21.59
CA GLN A 201 -18.60 31.08 -22.99
C GLN A 201 -18.47 32.38 -23.79
N PRO A 202 -17.55 32.49 -24.75
CA PRO A 202 -17.43 33.68 -25.57
C PRO A 202 -18.71 33.89 -26.39
N ASP A 203 -19.20 35.13 -26.45
CA ASP A 203 -20.48 35.52 -27.04
C ASP A 203 -20.77 34.87 -28.40
N ARG A 204 -21.64 33.85 -28.42
CA ARG A 204 -22.23 33.35 -29.66
C ARG A 204 -23.31 34.31 -30.15
N LYS A 205 -22.86 35.36 -30.84
CA LYS A 205 -23.74 36.23 -31.63
C LYS A 205 -24.61 35.39 -32.57
N SER A 206 -25.89 35.78 -32.64
CA SER A 206 -26.99 35.18 -33.41
C SER A 206 -26.60 34.41 -34.68
N ALA A 207 -26.95 33.12 -34.74
CA ALA A 207 -27.01 32.39 -36.01
C ALA A 207 -28.27 32.77 -36.81
N PRO A 208 -28.21 32.87 -38.15
CA PRO A 208 -29.39 33.15 -38.98
C PRO A 208 -30.32 31.92 -39.10
N PRO A 209 -31.61 32.12 -39.45
CA PRO A 209 -32.59 31.04 -39.55
C PRO A 209 -32.41 30.17 -40.82
N PRO A 210 -32.88 28.90 -40.81
CA PRO A 210 -32.70 27.97 -41.93
C PRO A 210 -33.66 28.25 -43.10
N GLU A 211 -33.12 28.22 -44.33
CA GLU A 211 -33.93 28.27 -45.55
C GLU A 211 -34.67 26.96 -45.85
N LYS A 212 -35.76 27.05 -46.62
CA LYS A 212 -36.70 25.95 -46.84
C LYS A 212 -36.37 25.15 -48.10
N ARG A 213 -35.93 23.90 -47.87
CA ARG A 213 -36.18 22.68 -48.67
C ARG A 213 -36.68 22.89 -50.12
N LEU A 214 -35.92 22.34 -51.08
CA LEU A 214 -36.51 21.64 -52.22
C LEU A 214 -36.05 20.18 -52.21
N ARG A 215 -36.98 19.24 -52.46
CA ARG A 215 -36.68 17.82 -52.73
C ARG A 215 -36.61 17.63 -54.23
N VAL A 216 -35.66 16.83 -54.69
CA VAL A 216 -35.69 16.20 -56.02
C VAL A 216 -35.37 14.73 -55.82
N ASP A 217 -36.38 13.88 -55.94
CA ASP A 217 -36.21 12.44 -55.88
C ASP A 217 -35.62 11.92 -57.20
N LYS A 218 -34.58 11.07 -57.14
CA LYS A 218 -34.20 10.24 -58.28
C LYS A 218 -33.83 8.82 -57.85
N LYS A 219 -34.14 7.90 -58.75
CA LYS A 219 -34.45 6.49 -58.52
C LYS A 219 -33.27 5.59 -58.89
N VAL A 220 -33.02 4.59 -58.04
CA VAL A 220 -32.46 3.24 -58.27
C VAL A 220 -31.61 3.00 -59.54
N GLU A 221 -30.40 2.44 -59.33
CA GLU A 221 -29.83 1.39 -60.18
C GLU A 221 -29.04 0.41 -59.27
N SER A 222 -28.77 -0.82 -59.72
CA SER A 222 -28.21 -1.89 -58.88
C SER A 222 -27.15 -2.77 -59.57
N THR A 223 -26.01 -2.97 -58.91
CA THR A 223 -25.04 -4.09 -59.06
C THR A 223 -24.24 -4.18 -57.74
N SER A 224 -23.89 -5.30 -57.09
CA SER A 224 -23.74 -6.74 -57.42
C SER A 224 -22.34 -7.16 -57.93
N GLU A 225 -21.35 -7.20 -57.04
CA GLU A 225 -20.12 -8.00 -57.23
C GLU A 225 -19.39 -8.28 -55.90
N ALA A 226 -18.46 -9.25 -55.94
CA ALA A 226 -18.51 -10.38 -55.01
C ALA A 226 -17.15 -11.09 -54.81
N TYR A 227 -16.79 -11.36 -53.53
CA TYR A 227 -15.71 -12.27 -53.07
C TYR A 227 -14.26 -11.92 -53.47
N PRO A 228 -13.21 -12.58 -52.89
CA PRO A 228 -13.19 -13.51 -51.75
C PRO A 228 -12.21 -13.12 -50.60
N SER A 229 -12.37 -13.79 -49.45
CA SER A 229 -11.36 -13.85 -48.38
C SER A 229 -10.35 -15.00 -48.62
N PRO A 230 -9.08 -14.88 -48.22
CA PRO A 230 -8.16 -16.01 -48.11
C PRO A 230 -8.43 -16.85 -46.85
N GLN A 231 -8.24 -18.17 -46.93
CA GLN A 231 -8.22 -19.09 -45.78
C GLN A 231 -6.79 -19.55 -45.45
N ASN A 232 -6.63 -19.99 -44.20
CA ASN A 232 -5.62 -20.86 -43.61
C ASN A 232 -4.57 -21.49 -44.54
N GLN A 233 -3.31 -21.47 -44.09
CA GLN A 233 -2.43 -22.64 -44.22
C GLN A 233 -1.93 -23.09 -42.85
N SER A 234 -2.24 -24.33 -42.51
CA SER A 234 -1.67 -25.06 -41.38
C SER A 234 -0.66 -26.07 -41.91
N THR A 235 0.59 -26.01 -41.47
CA THR A 235 1.59 -27.06 -41.71
C THR A 235 2.03 -27.67 -40.39
N SER A 236 1.81 -28.97 -40.23
CA SER A 236 2.30 -29.75 -39.11
C SER A 236 3.78 -30.10 -39.27
N SER A 237 4.53 -30.06 -38.17
CA SER A 237 5.60 -31.03 -37.95
C SER A 237 5.56 -31.48 -36.50
N LEU A 238 5.64 -32.79 -36.30
CA LEU A 238 6.03 -33.35 -35.01
C LEU A 238 7.54 -33.17 -34.85
N ASP A 239 8.00 -33.10 -33.61
CA ASP A 239 9.09 -33.99 -33.21
C ASP A 239 8.93 -34.38 -31.73
N GLN A 240 9.38 -35.57 -31.39
CA GLN A 240 9.40 -36.10 -30.02
C GLN A 240 10.79 -36.66 -29.73
N THR A 241 11.45 -36.17 -28.68
CA THR A 241 12.53 -36.93 -28.04
C THR A 241 12.48 -36.70 -26.54
N ALA A 242 12.19 -37.76 -25.80
CA ALA A 242 12.39 -37.81 -24.36
C ALA A 242 13.66 -38.62 -24.08
N LEU A 243 14.50 -38.14 -23.16
CA LEU A 243 15.60 -38.92 -22.62
C LEU A 243 15.68 -38.69 -21.11
N ARG A 244 15.34 -39.74 -20.35
CA ARG A 244 15.70 -39.86 -18.93
C ARG A 244 17.16 -40.30 -18.84
N PHE A 245 17.87 -39.87 -17.81
CA PHE A 245 18.86 -40.73 -17.15
C PHE A 245 18.91 -40.45 -15.64
N THR A 246 19.48 -41.40 -14.89
CA THR A 246 19.35 -41.54 -13.44
C THR A 246 20.71 -41.74 -12.75
N GLY A 247 20.78 -41.32 -11.48
CA GLY A 247 21.91 -41.51 -10.56
C GLY A 247 21.82 -40.41 -9.47
N GLU A 248 21.44 -40.65 -8.22
CA GLU A 248 21.90 -41.59 -7.19
C GLU A 248 23.24 -41.22 -6.52
N ARG A 249 23.14 -40.97 -5.19
CA ARG A 249 24.11 -41.32 -4.13
C ARG A 249 25.49 -40.58 -4.12
N ASP A 250 26.22 -40.47 -3.00
CA ASP A 250 26.12 -41.12 -1.67
C ASP A 250 26.39 -40.14 -0.48
N SER A 251 26.59 -40.71 0.72
CA SER A 251 26.72 -40.18 2.10
C SER A 251 27.83 -39.12 2.33
N ASP A 252 28.03 -38.45 3.48
CA ASP A 252 27.85 -38.76 4.93
C ASP A 252 27.46 -37.48 5.75
N THR A 253 27.49 -37.33 7.09
CA THR A 253 28.08 -38.06 8.25
C THR A 253 27.28 -37.82 9.57
N GLU A 254 27.66 -38.47 10.67
CA GLU A 254 27.08 -38.34 12.03
C GLU A 254 27.75 -37.27 12.93
N SER A 255 27.10 -36.85 14.03
CA SER A 255 27.56 -37.16 15.42
C SER A 255 26.75 -36.48 16.54
N HIS A 256 26.84 -37.05 17.75
CA HIS A 256 26.03 -36.75 18.93
C HIS A 256 26.47 -35.53 19.76
N THR A 257 25.53 -34.92 20.50
CA THR A 257 25.49 -34.85 21.99
C THR A 257 24.22 -34.08 22.39
N ALA A 258 23.34 -34.49 23.33
CA ALA A 258 23.42 -35.07 24.68
C ALA A 258 22.92 -34.04 25.72
N GLU A 259 22.30 -34.53 26.79
CA GLU A 259 21.39 -33.77 27.65
C GLU A 259 22.07 -32.80 28.62
N HIS A 260 21.37 -31.73 29.01
CA HIS A 260 21.52 -31.19 30.35
C HIS A 260 20.20 -30.65 30.95
N THR A 261 19.63 -31.45 31.85
CA THR A 261 18.50 -31.06 32.69
C THR A 261 19.05 -30.47 33.99
N GLN A 262 18.82 -29.18 34.25
CA GLN A 262 18.99 -28.60 35.59
C GLN A 262 17.71 -27.90 36.02
N ASN A 263 17.03 -28.52 36.97
CA ASN A 263 16.10 -27.80 37.84
C ASN A 263 16.88 -26.79 38.69
N PHE A 264 16.29 -25.64 38.97
CA PHE A 264 16.70 -24.82 40.10
C PHE A 264 15.48 -24.40 40.92
N GLU A 265 15.65 -24.37 42.25
CA GLU A 265 14.54 -24.33 43.20
C GLU A 265 13.71 -23.04 43.16
N GLN A 266 12.42 -23.20 43.48
CA GLN A 266 11.58 -22.10 43.90
C GLN A 266 11.97 -21.69 45.33
N GLN A 267 12.21 -20.40 45.57
CA GLN A 267 12.22 -19.82 46.92
C GLN A 267 11.22 -18.66 47.03
N PRO A 268 10.60 -18.45 48.21
CA PRO A 268 9.35 -17.71 48.33
C PRO A 268 9.53 -16.19 48.36
N THR A 269 8.60 -15.47 47.72
CA THR A 269 8.46 -14.01 47.84
C THR A 269 7.80 -13.61 49.17
N PRO A 270 8.30 -12.60 49.90
CA PRO A 270 7.74 -12.18 51.18
C PRO A 270 6.42 -11.39 51.04
N ASN A 271 5.54 -11.51 52.03
CA ASN A 271 4.27 -10.78 52.12
C ASN A 271 4.48 -9.27 52.39
N THR A 272 3.61 -8.44 51.83
CA THR A 272 3.32 -7.06 52.30
C THR A 272 1.84 -6.71 51.97
N PRO A 273 1.19 -5.74 52.65
CA PRO A 273 -0.15 -6.01 53.17
C PRO A 273 -1.31 -5.43 52.35
N ARG A 274 -2.53 -5.94 52.61
CA ARG A 274 -3.78 -5.28 52.24
C ARG A 274 -3.80 -3.83 52.75
N ARG A 275 -4.11 -2.88 51.87
CA ARG A 275 -4.79 -1.64 52.25
C ARG A 275 -6.28 -1.80 52.00
N THR A 276 -7.08 -1.66 53.05
CA THR A 276 -8.51 -1.34 52.94
C THR A 276 -8.67 0.14 52.69
N CYS A 277 -9.45 0.53 51.69
CA CYS A 277 -10.10 1.84 51.68
C CYS A 277 -11.46 1.74 52.36
N SER A 278 -11.94 2.87 52.86
CA SER A 278 -13.29 3.06 53.41
C SER A 278 -14.38 3.05 52.34
#